data_AF-A0A151BQI9-F1
#
_entry.id   AF-A0A151BQI9-F1
#
_cell.length_a   1.000
_cell.length_b   1.000
_cell.length_c   1.000
_cell.angle_alpha   90.00
_cell.angle_beta   90.00
_cell.angle_gamma   90.00
#
_symmetry.space_group_name_H-M   'P 1'
#
loop_
_entity.id
_entity.type
_entity.pdbx_description
1 polymer ?
#
loop_
_entity_poly.entity_id
_entity_poly.type
_entity_poly.pdbx_seq_one_letter_code
_entity_poly.pdbx_strand_id
1 'polypeptide(L)'
;GLYLEHEGWDGYTLTMKPLTYNNWWIVEKLNVVIVLPEGARFQTSIKDPSHFEKNAFQETVTFTEYNVTAFDELSLNLKYRYGVLWPSFRPTVWIGLLTSILAVFLYLRGPTKPSMPTVPVPVETIREFIGDYEEKRRILQNLEIIERQVRRGKISRRRYKVRRDALERRLSRLQKRLNVLREELESASRRYAELMGDLEVAEAELEAVKASLERLRSRYRRREISSETYDRLLDEYNRRRERAESTIDEVLLRLEEELR
;
A
#
# COMPACT_ATOMS: atom_id res chain seq x y z
N GLY A 1 9.78 -15.83 -46.57
CA GLY A 1 10.33 -14.60 -45.96
C GLY A 1 9.26 -13.54 -45.99
N LEU A 2 8.96 -12.91 -44.85
CA LEU A 2 7.96 -11.85 -44.71
C LEU A 2 8.65 -10.48 -44.80
N TYR A 3 8.07 -9.57 -45.57
CA TYR A 3 8.56 -8.21 -45.78
C TYR A 3 7.45 -7.24 -45.42
N LEU A 4 7.81 -6.19 -44.69
CA LEU A 4 6.91 -5.11 -44.34
C LEU A 4 7.42 -3.84 -45.02
N GLU A 5 6.61 -3.26 -45.87
CA GLU A 5 6.86 -1.96 -46.48
C GLU A 5 5.91 -0.94 -45.89
N HIS A 6 6.42 0.25 -45.58
CA HIS A 6 5.64 1.34 -45.05
C HIS A 6 5.33 2.32 -46.17
N GLU A 7 4.05 2.60 -46.39
CA GLU A 7 3.56 3.53 -47.40
C GLU A 7 2.83 4.70 -46.71
N GLY A 8 3.40 5.90 -46.78
CA GLY A 8 2.74 7.11 -46.28
C GLY A 8 2.80 7.26 -44.75
N TRP A 9 1.69 7.67 -44.13
CA TRP A 9 1.63 8.00 -42.69
C TRP A 9 1.03 6.89 -41.83
N ASP A 10 0.13 6.07 -42.39
CA ASP A 10 -0.59 5.02 -41.69
C ASP A 10 -0.74 3.73 -42.50
N GLY A 11 -0.20 3.68 -43.73
CA GLY A 11 -0.28 2.52 -44.62
C GLY A 11 0.89 1.56 -44.45
N TYR A 12 0.58 0.27 -44.45
CA TYR A 12 1.56 -0.80 -44.39
C TYR A 12 1.20 -1.89 -45.39
N THR A 13 2.19 -2.32 -46.16
CA THR A 13 2.08 -3.40 -47.15
C THR A 13 2.89 -4.58 -46.64
N LEU A 14 2.19 -5.66 -46.27
CA LEU A 14 2.80 -6.92 -45.88
C LEU A 14 2.92 -7.81 -47.12
N THR A 15 4.16 -8.08 -47.53
CA THR A 15 4.48 -8.97 -48.65
C THR A 15 5.12 -10.24 -48.13
N MET A 16 4.47 -11.37 -48.36
CA MET A 16 5.03 -12.68 -48.06
C MET A 16 5.62 -13.27 -49.35
N LYS A 17 6.90 -13.68 -49.31
CA LYS A 17 7.50 -14.47 -50.39
C LYS A 17 6.66 -15.72 -50.68
N PRO A 18 6.60 -16.15 -51.95
CA PRO A 18 5.88 -17.36 -52.31
C PRO A 18 6.34 -18.54 -51.47
N LEU A 19 5.37 -19.26 -50.91
CA LEU A 19 5.62 -20.50 -50.19
C LEU A 19 5.98 -21.57 -51.22
N THR A 20 7.27 -21.74 -51.51
CA THR A 20 7.72 -22.82 -52.41
C THR A 20 7.69 -24.14 -51.67
N TYR A 21 6.81 -25.04 -52.13
CA TYR A 21 6.66 -26.36 -51.55
C TYR A 21 7.52 -27.37 -52.32
N ASN A 22 8.63 -27.82 -51.74
CA ASN A 22 9.60 -28.68 -52.43
C ASN A 22 9.26 -30.19 -52.35
N ASN A 23 7.98 -30.55 -52.25
CA ASN A 23 7.55 -31.94 -52.12
C ASN A 23 6.56 -32.32 -53.23
N TRP A 24 6.51 -33.62 -53.52
CA TRP A 24 5.84 -34.27 -54.65
C TRP A 24 4.34 -34.56 -54.41
N TRP A 25 3.79 -34.10 -53.29
CA TRP A 25 2.38 -34.27 -52.93
C TRP A 25 1.58 -32.98 -53.10
N ILE A 26 0.26 -33.11 -53.34
CA ILE A 26 -0.67 -31.99 -53.51
C ILE A 26 -1.30 -31.67 -52.15
N VAL A 27 -1.33 -30.39 -51.77
CA VAL A 27 -2.02 -29.96 -50.55
C VAL A 27 -3.48 -29.68 -50.90
N GLU A 28 -4.39 -30.52 -50.40
CA GLU A 28 -5.82 -30.43 -50.68
C GLU A 28 -6.43 -29.11 -50.19
N LYS A 29 -6.02 -28.63 -49.00
CA LYS A 29 -6.46 -27.36 -48.42
C LYS A 29 -5.36 -26.67 -47.63
N LEU A 30 -5.03 -25.45 -48.00
CA LEU A 30 -4.07 -24.59 -47.33
C LEU A 30 -4.79 -23.39 -46.71
N ASN A 31 -4.71 -23.25 -45.38
CA ASN A 31 -5.24 -22.10 -44.67
C ASN A 31 -4.10 -21.20 -44.20
N VAL A 32 -4.05 -19.97 -44.71
CA VAL A 32 -3.14 -18.93 -44.22
C VAL A 32 -3.94 -17.94 -43.38
N VAL A 33 -3.66 -17.92 -42.09
CA VAL A 33 -4.30 -17.01 -41.13
C VAL A 33 -3.33 -15.88 -40.81
N ILE A 34 -3.73 -14.66 -41.13
CA ILE A 34 -2.99 -13.44 -40.83
C ILE A 34 -3.71 -12.71 -39.71
N VAL A 35 -3.06 -12.65 -38.55
CA VAL A 35 -3.52 -11.91 -37.38
C VAL A 35 -2.87 -10.53 -37.42
N LEU A 36 -3.66 -9.49 -37.68
CA LEU A 36 -3.16 -8.13 -37.71
C LEU A 36 -2.88 -7.62 -36.28
N PRO A 37 -1.97 -6.65 -36.10
CA PRO A 37 -1.77 -6.04 -34.79
C PRO A 37 -3.06 -5.34 -34.34
N GLU A 38 -3.24 -5.24 -33.03
CA GLU A 38 -4.40 -4.54 -32.47
C GLU A 38 -4.50 -3.13 -33.08
N GLY A 39 -5.68 -2.67 -33.48
CA GLY A 39 -5.91 -1.34 -34.06
C GLY A 39 -5.58 -1.20 -35.56
N ALA A 40 -5.00 -2.23 -36.19
CA ALA A 40 -4.86 -2.26 -37.63
C ALA A 40 -6.20 -2.56 -38.31
N ARG A 41 -6.42 -1.93 -39.46
CA ARG A 41 -7.60 -2.14 -40.30
C ARG A 41 -7.17 -2.66 -41.66
N PHE A 42 -7.77 -3.76 -42.10
CA PHE A 42 -7.60 -4.29 -43.44
C PHE A 42 -8.12 -3.30 -44.48
N GLN A 43 -7.41 -3.15 -45.61
CA GLN A 43 -7.85 -2.31 -46.73
C GLN A 43 -8.10 -3.15 -47.98
N THR A 44 -7.04 -3.71 -48.56
CA THR A 44 -7.12 -4.44 -49.82
C THR A 44 -6.02 -5.50 -49.89
N SER A 45 -6.26 -6.53 -50.68
CA SER A 45 -5.31 -7.59 -51.00
C SER A 45 -5.44 -7.94 -52.47
N ILE A 46 -4.37 -8.47 -53.05
CA ILE A 46 -4.35 -8.91 -54.46
C ILE A 46 -5.36 -10.06 -54.69
N LYS A 47 -5.62 -10.88 -53.67
CA LYS A 47 -6.64 -11.93 -53.67
C LYS A 47 -7.70 -11.62 -52.62
N ASP A 48 -8.97 -11.90 -52.93
CA ASP A 48 -10.05 -11.70 -51.96
C ASP A 48 -9.92 -12.68 -50.79
N PRO A 49 -10.12 -12.22 -49.54
CA PRO A 49 -10.02 -13.08 -48.37
C PRO A 49 -11.21 -14.04 -48.28
N SER A 50 -10.91 -15.31 -48.03
CA SER A 50 -11.92 -16.36 -47.85
C SER A 50 -12.77 -16.18 -46.58
N HIS A 51 -12.17 -15.61 -45.52
CA HIS A 51 -12.88 -15.29 -44.29
C HIS A 51 -12.26 -14.07 -43.63
N PHE A 52 -13.11 -13.16 -43.15
CA PHE A 52 -12.71 -11.93 -42.46
C PHE A 52 -13.43 -11.85 -41.12
N GLU A 53 -12.68 -11.81 -40.04
CA GLU A 53 -13.20 -11.71 -38.67
C GLU A 53 -12.74 -10.40 -38.02
N LYS A 54 -13.68 -9.66 -37.46
CA LYS A 54 -13.43 -8.36 -36.82
C LYS A 54 -13.77 -8.43 -35.34
N ASN A 55 -12.72 -8.49 -34.51
CA ASN A 55 -12.82 -8.34 -33.06
C ASN A 55 -12.71 -6.86 -32.65
N ALA A 56 -13.10 -6.55 -31.41
CA ALA A 56 -13.20 -5.16 -30.92
C ALA A 56 -11.92 -4.33 -31.13
N PHE A 57 -10.76 -4.97 -31.07
CA PHE A 57 -9.45 -4.32 -31.22
C PHE A 57 -8.55 -4.98 -32.25
N GLN A 58 -8.97 -6.06 -32.92
CA GLN A 58 -8.09 -6.85 -33.77
C GLN A 58 -8.85 -7.42 -34.97
N GLU A 59 -8.23 -7.37 -36.15
CA GLU A 59 -8.80 -7.93 -37.37
C GLU A 59 -7.98 -9.16 -37.80
N THR A 60 -8.67 -10.24 -38.16
CA THR A 60 -8.06 -11.49 -38.60
C THR A 60 -8.52 -11.80 -40.02
N VAL A 61 -7.56 -12.01 -40.91
CA VAL A 61 -7.81 -12.30 -42.32
C VAL A 61 -7.35 -13.72 -42.62
N THR A 62 -8.24 -14.54 -43.17
CA THR A 62 -7.94 -15.92 -43.55
C THR A 62 -8.05 -16.10 -45.05
N PHE A 63 -7.03 -16.73 -45.64
CA PHE A 63 -6.99 -17.13 -47.03
C PHE A 63 -6.97 -18.65 -47.10
N THR A 64 -7.97 -19.24 -47.78
CA THR A 64 -8.05 -20.67 -48.04
C THR A 64 -7.80 -20.95 -49.52
N GLU A 65 -6.75 -21.71 -49.82
CA GLU A 65 -6.41 -22.16 -51.16
C GLU A 65 -6.58 -23.68 -51.23
N TYR A 66 -7.13 -24.18 -52.33
CA TYR A 66 -7.39 -25.61 -52.52
C TYR A 66 -6.50 -26.16 -53.63
N ASN A 67 -6.04 -27.40 -53.47
CA ASN A 67 -5.23 -28.13 -54.45
C ASN A 67 -3.93 -27.42 -54.85
N VAL A 68 -3.17 -26.95 -53.85
CA VAL A 68 -1.90 -26.23 -54.07
C VAL A 68 -0.80 -27.21 -54.47
N THR A 69 -0.07 -26.89 -55.53
CA THR A 69 1.04 -27.70 -56.07
C THR A 69 2.41 -27.04 -55.88
N ALA A 70 3.49 -27.80 -56.08
CA ALA A 70 4.87 -27.32 -55.96
C ALA A 70 5.25 -26.20 -56.96
N PHE A 71 4.45 -26.03 -58.02
CA PHE A 71 4.65 -25.03 -59.07
C PHE A 71 3.88 -23.72 -58.83
N ASP A 72 3.01 -23.69 -57.82
CA ASP A 72 2.22 -22.50 -57.51
C ASP A 72 3.00 -21.52 -56.62
N GLU A 73 3.26 -20.33 -57.14
CA GLU A 73 3.87 -19.25 -56.37
C GLU A 73 2.80 -18.48 -55.58
N LEU A 74 2.53 -18.92 -54.34
CA LEU A 74 1.58 -18.22 -53.45
C LEU A 74 2.19 -16.95 -52.84
N SER A 75 2.25 -15.88 -53.62
CA SER A 75 2.57 -14.54 -53.09
C SER A 75 1.33 -13.92 -52.43
N LEU A 76 1.45 -13.48 -51.19
CA LEU A 76 0.43 -12.69 -50.51
C LEU A 76 0.92 -11.26 -50.35
N ASN A 77 0.10 -10.31 -50.81
CA ASN A 77 0.30 -8.88 -50.58
C ASN A 77 -0.96 -8.34 -49.90
N LEU A 78 -0.79 -7.90 -48.65
CA LEU A 78 -1.87 -7.45 -47.78
C LEU A 78 -1.60 -6.01 -47.38
N LYS A 79 -2.46 -5.08 -47.82
CA LYS A 79 -2.42 -3.69 -47.37
C LYS A 79 -3.32 -3.51 -46.16
N TYR A 80 -2.73 -2.98 -45.09
CA TYR A 80 -3.44 -2.64 -43.87
C TYR A 80 -3.06 -1.23 -43.40
N ARG A 81 -3.98 -0.61 -42.67
CA ARG A 81 -3.80 0.71 -42.07
C ARG A 81 -3.56 0.56 -40.58
N TYR A 82 -2.51 1.17 -40.06
CA TYR A 82 -2.20 1.18 -38.63
C TYR A 82 -1.88 2.60 -38.16
N GLY A 83 -2.71 3.12 -37.26
CA GLY A 83 -2.57 4.48 -36.76
C GLY A 83 -1.34 4.63 -35.86
N VAL A 84 -0.55 5.67 -36.09
CA VAL A 84 0.71 5.97 -35.37
C VAL A 84 0.53 6.14 -33.87
N LEU A 85 -0.67 6.51 -33.42
CA LEU A 85 -0.99 6.72 -32.00
C LEU A 85 -1.45 5.44 -31.28
N TRP A 86 -1.74 4.37 -32.03
CA TRP A 86 -2.22 3.12 -31.43
C TRP A 86 -1.19 2.42 -30.53
N PRO A 87 0.13 2.39 -30.85
CA PRO A 87 1.14 1.88 -29.92
C PRO A 87 1.09 2.55 -28.53
N SER A 88 0.70 3.83 -28.47
CA SER A 88 0.63 4.62 -27.24
C SER A 88 -0.67 4.42 -26.45
N PHE A 89 -1.65 3.66 -26.97
CA PHE A 89 -2.93 3.48 -26.30
C PHE A 89 -2.80 2.74 -24.96
N ARG A 90 -2.10 1.59 -24.93
CA ARG A 90 -1.93 0.80 -23.70
C ARG A 90 -1.20 1.57 -22.59
N PRO A 91 -0.02 2.19 -22.83
CA PRO A 91 0.65 3.00 -21.81
C PRO A 91 -0.23 4.16 -21.30
N THR A 92 -1.00 4.81 -22.18
CA THR A 92 -1.87 5.94 -21.80
C THR A 92 -2.99 5.48 -20.87
N VAL A 93 -3.59 4.32 -21.12
CA VAL A 93 -4.62 3.74 -20.22
C VAL A 93 -4.03 3.46 -18.84
N TRP A 94 -2.82 2.89 -18.77
CA TRP A 94 -2.14 2.65 -17.49
C TRP A 94 -1.83 3.94 -16.73
N ILE A 95 -1.34 4.96 -17.42
CA ILE A 95 -1.06 6.27 -16.82
C ILE A 95 -2.36 6.90 -16.31
N GLY A 96 -3.44 6.86 -17.09
CA GLY A 96 -4.76 7.36 -16.67
C GLY A 96 -5.31 6.63 -15.44
N LEU A 97 -5.09 5.31 -15.35
CA LEU A 97 -5.50 4.51 -14.20
C LEU A 97 -4.67 4.89 -12.96
N LEU A 98 -3.34 5.01 -13.11
CA LEU A 98 -2.46 5.45 -12.02
C LEU A 98 -2.78 6.85 -11.52
N THR A 99 -3.01 7.80 -12.43
CA THR A 99 -3.37 9.18 -12.05
C THR A 99 -4.74 9.24 -11.39
N SER A 100 -5.70 8.43 -11.84
CA SER A 100 -7.02 8.31 -11.21
C SER A 100 -6.92 7.75 -9.78
N ILE A 101 -6.15 6.67 -9.58
CA ILE A 101 -5.90 6.12 -8.23
C ILE A 101 -5.24 7.17 -7.34
N LEU A 102 -4.22 7.87 -7.85
CA LEU A 102 -3.53 8.91 -7.10
C LEU A 102 -4.48 10.07 -6.74
N ALA A 103 -5.35 10.49 -7.65
CA ALA A 103 -6.34 11.53 -7.40
C ALA A 103 -7.34 11.10 -6.31
N VAL A 104 -7.84 9.87 -6.37
CA VAL A 104 -8.74 9.32 -5.34
C VAL A 104 -8.03 9.23 -3.98
N PHE A 105 -6.77 8.79 -3.97
CA PHE A 105 -5.95 8.75 -2.75
C PHE A 105 -5.75 10.14 -2.15
N LEU A 106 -5.42 11.15 -2.97
CA LEU A 106 -5.29 12.54 -2.53
C LEU A 106 -6.61 13.12 -2.04
N TYR A 107 -7.72 12.80 -2.71
CA TYR A 107 -9.06 13.22 -2.30
C TYR A 107 -9.45 12.61 -0.94
N LEU A 108 -9.18 11.32 -0.73
CA LEU A 108 -9.42 10.64 0.55
C LEU A 108 -8.53 11.17 1.69
N ARG A 109 -7.36 11.72 1.38
CA ARG A 109 -6.44 12.27 2.38
C ARG A 109 -6.90 13.60 2.99
N GLY A 110 -8.00 14.16 2.47
CA GLY A 110 -8.58 15.43 2.92
C GLY A 110 -7.71 16.64 2.54
N PRO A 111 -8.29 17.83 2.38
CA PRO A 111 -7.49 19.04 2.17
C PRO A 111 -6.61 19.27 3.41
N THR A 112 -5.31 19.49 3.19
CA THR A 112 -4.44 20.07 4.23
C THR A 112 -5.09 21.36 4.68
N LYS A 113 -5.57 21.40 5.93
CA LYS A 113 -6.23 22.58 6.49
C LYS A 113 -5.31 23.79 6.22
N PRO A 114 -5.82 24.87 5.60
CA PRO A 114 -5.02 26.06 5.37
C PRO A 114 -4.43 26.49 6.71
N SER A 115 -3.13 26.78 6.72
CA SER A 115 -2.43 27.32 7.89
C SER A 115 -3.19 28.55 8.35
N MET A 116 -4.02 28.39 9.38
CA MET A 116 -4.70 29.50 10.01
C MET A 116 -3.62 30.42 10.58
N PRO A 117 -3.84 31.74 10.59
CA PRO A 117 -2.92 32.67 11.22
C PRO A 117 -2.68 32.18 12.64
N THR A 118 -1.40 32.00 12.99
CA THR A 118 -0.89 31.55 14.27
C THR A 118 -1.78 32.05 15.41
N VAL A 119 -2.71 31.20 15.85
CA VAL A 119 -3.44 31.41 17.08
C VAL A 119 -2.36 31.48 18.16
N PRO A 120 -2.39 32.48 19.08
CA PRO A 120 -1.44 32.54 20.16
C PRO A 120 -1.41 31.17 20.81
N VAL A 121 -0.20 30.62 20.95
CA VAL A 121 0.11 29.29 21.49
C VAL A 121 -0.95 28.91 22.54
N PRO A 122 -1.68 27.79 22.39
CA PRO A 122 -2.67 27.39 23.37
C PRO A 122 -1.95 26.81 24.59
N VAL A 123 -1.28 27.68 25.35
CA VAL A 123 -0.50 27.39 26.56
C VAL A 123 -1.37 26.60 27.56
N GLU A 124 -2.66 26.93 27.65
CA GLU A 124 -3.59 26.21 28.52
C GLU A 124 -3.85 24.78 28.03
N THR A 125 -4.05 24.56 26.73
CA THR A 125 -4.20 23.21 26.15
C THR A 125 -2.94 22.37 26.36
N ILE A 126 -1.74 22.96 26.23
CA ILE A 126 -0.47 22.27 26.48
C ILE A 126 -0.37 21.87 27.97
N ARG A 127 -0.69 22.79 28.89
CA ARG A 127 -0.69 22.54 30.32
C ARG A 127 -1.68 21.44 30.72
N GLU A 128 -2.91 21.50 30.20
CA GLU A 128 -3.92 20.47 30.45
C GLU A 128 -3.47 19.11 29.91
N PHE A 129 -2.86 19.08 28.72
CA PHE A 129 -2.36 17.86 28.11
C PHE A 129 -1.28 17.19 28.97
N ILE A 130 -0.26 17.95 29.39
CA ILE A 130 0.81 17.44 30.25
C ILE A 130 0.23 16.94 31.58
N GLY A 131 -0.68 17.71 32.21
CA GLY A 131 -1.33 17.34 33.47
C GLY A 131 -2.14 16.04 33.37
N ASP A 132 -2.99 15.92 32.35
CA ASP A 132 -3.79 14.70 32.11
C ASP A 132 -2.88 13.50 31.76
N TYR A 133 -1.74 13.74 31.09
CA TYR A 133 -0.76 12.70 30.75
C TYR A 133 -0.03 12.17 31.99
N GLU A 134 0.43 13.06 32.87
CA GLU A 134 0.99 12.65 34.16
C GLU A 134 -0.01 11.86 34.99
N GLU A 135 -1.28 12.29 34.99
CA GLU A 135 -2.34 11.58 35.68
C GLU A 135 -2.55 10.17 35.12
N LYS A 136 -2.55 10.01 33.79
CA LYS A 136 -2.53 8.70 33.11
C LYS A 136 -1.38 7.83 33.63
N ARG A 137 -0.16 8.37 33.68
CA ARG A 137 1.05 7.65 34.17
C ARG A 137 0.87 7.20 35.63
N ARG A 138 0.38 8.08 36.50
CA ARG A 138 0.11 7.77 37.93
C ARG A 138 -0.95 6.69 38.08
N ILE A 139 -2.02 6.72 37.29
CA ILE A 139 -3.08 5.69 37.33
C ILE A 139 -2.55 4.32 36.89
N LEU A 140 -1.76 4.27 35.82
CA LEU A 140 -1.14 3.02 35.34
C LEU A 140 -0.19 2.42 36.40
N GLN A 141 0.63 3.25 37.04
CA GLN A 141 1.48 2.80 38.16
C GLN A 141 0.65 2.28 39.34
N ASN A 142 -0.45 2.96 39.68
CA ASN A 142 -1.36 2.52 40.74
C ASN A 142 -2.02 1.18 40.41
N LEU A 143 -2.43 0.95 39.16
CA LEU A 143 -2.94 -0.34 38.68
C LEU A 143 -1.92 -1.46 38.91
N GLU A 144 -0.66 -1.23 38.56
CA GLU A 144 0.42 -2.20 38.76
C GLU A 144 0.69 -2.47 40.26
N ILE A 145 0.65 -1.42 41.10
CA ILE A 145 0.83 -1.55 42.55
C ILE A 145 -0.28 -2.40 43.16
N ILE A 146 -1.56 -2.13 42.85
CA ILE A 146 -2.67 -2.91 43.41
C ILE A 146 -2.65 -4.36 42.93
N GLU A 147 -2.23 -4.60 41.68
CA GLU A 147 -2.10 -5.96 41.16
C GLU A 147 -1.02 -6.74 41.91
N ARG A 148 0.15 -6.13 42.15
CA ARG A 148 1.21 -6.71 42.97
C ARG A 148 0.76 -6.97 44.41
N GLN A 149 -0.02 -6.07 45.01
CA GLN A 149 -0.55 -6.25 46.37
C GLN A 149 -1.51 -7.45 46.47
N VAL A 150 -2.34 -7.68 45.45
CA VAL A 150 -3.24 -8.85 45.40
C VAL A 150 -2.46 -10.14 45.19
N ARG A 151 -1.47 -10.16 44.28
CA ARG A 151 -0.59 -11.33 44.08
C ARG A 151 0.14 -11.74 45.36
N ARG A 152 0.48 -10.75 46.21
CA ARG A 152 1.09 -10.95 47.54
C ARG A 152 0.08 -11.20 48.67
N GLY A 153 -1.21 -11.30 48.38
CA GLY A 153 -2.26 -11.54 49.39
C GLY A 153 -2.58 -10.36 50.32
N LYS A 154 -2.03 -9.15 50.08
CA LYS A 154 -2.23 -7.98 50.94
C LYS A 154 -3.62 -7.35 50.82
N ILE A 155 -4.33 -7.61 49.72
CA ILE A 155 -5.67 -7.07 49.44
C ILE A 155 -6.61 -8.20 49.00
N SER A 156 -7.85 -8.17 49.50
CA SER A 156 -8.89 -9.12 49.08
C SER A 156 -9.34 -8.88 47.64
N ARG A 157 -9.73 -9.96 46.93
CA ARG A 157 -10.18 -9.89 45.53
C ARG A 157 -11.33 -8.90 45.32
N ARG A 158 -12.24 -8.77 46.31
CA ARG A 158 -13.36 -7.81 46.27
C ARG A 158 -12.88 -6.36 46.31
N ARG A 159 -11.96 -6.01 47.22
CA ARG A 159 -11.40 -4.64 47.31
C ARG A 159 -10.58 -4.29 46.08
N TYR A 160 -9.84 -5.25 45.53
CA TYR A 160 -9.14 -5.07 44.27
C TYR A 160 -10.08 -4.74 43.13
N LYS A 161 -11.15 -5.52 42.94
CA LYS A 161 -12.12 -5.29 41.86
C LYS A 161 -12.67 -3.85 41.91
N VAL A 162 -13.14 -3.42 43.07
CA VAL A 162 -13.69 -2.06 43.24
C VAL A 162 -12.65 -0.98 42.92
N ARG A 163 -11.42 -1.10 43.43
CA ARG A 163 -10.35 -0.12 43.18
C ARG A 163 -9.91 -0.08 41.72
N ARG A 164 -9.73 -1.25 41.12
CA ARG A 164 -9.36 -1.40 39.72
C ARG A 164 -10.43 -0.80 38.82
N ASP A 165 -11.69 -1.16 39.01
CA ASP A 165 -12.80 -0.66 38.19
C ASP A 165 -12.92 0.88 38.31
N ALA A 166 -12.65 1.45 39.50
CA ALA A 166 -12.61 2.91 39.68
C ALA A 166 -11.45 3.58 38.92
N LEU A 167 -10.24 2.99 38.96
CA LEU A 167 -9.07 3.46 38.22
C LEU A 167 -9.27 3.34 36.69
N GLU A 168 -9.82 2.23 36.21
CA GLU A 168 -10.13 2.00 34.79
C GLU A 168 -11.15 3.02 34.26
N ARG A 169 -12.20 3.33 35.03
CA ARG A 169 -13.16 4.40 34.67
C ARG A 169 -12.56 5.80 34.66
N ARG A 170 -11.56 6.06 35.50
CA ARG A 170 -10.83 7.33 35.48
C ARG A 170 -9.91 7.39 34.27
N LEU A 171 -9.19 6.30 33.99
CA LEU A 171 -8.33 6.16 32.83
C LEU A 171 -9.07 6.37 31.51
N SER A 172 -10.24 5.74 31.33
CA SER A 172 -11.03 5.88 30.10
C SER A 172 -11.55 7.30 29.86
N ARG A 173 -11.87 8.03 30.94
CA ARG A 173 -12.24 9.45 30.86
C ARG A 173 -11.05 10.33 30.48
N LEU A 174 -9.89 10.10 31.09
CA LEU A 174 -8.66 10.80 30.75
C LEU A 174 -8.22 10.55 29.31
N GLN A 175 -8.26 9.30 28.84
CA GLN A 175 -7.92 8.99 27.46
C GLN A 175 -8.78 9.76 26.46
N LYS A 176 -10.09 9.89 26.72
CA LYS A 176 -10.97 10.71 25.88
C LYS A 176 -10.57 12.18 25.89
N ARG A 177 -10.24 12.75 27.06
CA ARG A 177 -9.78 14.14 27.17
C ARG A 177 -8.44 14.36 26.46
N LEU A 178 -7.48 13.46 26.66
CA LEU A 178 -6.19 13.48 25.99
C LEU A 178 -6.32 13.44 24.47
N ASN A 179 -7.23 12.62 23.94
CA ASN A 179 -7.47 12.58 22.49
C ASN A 179 -8.00 13.91 21.94
N VAL A 180 -8.93 14.56 22.65
CA VAL A 180 -9.45 15.88 22.27
C VAL A 180 -8.33 16.93 22.32
N LEU A 181 -7.58 16.98 23.42
CA LEU A 181 -6.44 17.90 23.56
C LEU A 181 -5.37 17.68 22.49
N ARG A 182 -5.12 16.42 22.12
CA ARG A 182 -4.21 16.05 21.04
C ARG A 182 -4.67 16.61 19.70
N GLU A 183 -5.94 16.41 19.34
CA GLU A 183 -6.52 16.94 18.09
C GLU A 183 -6.47 18.47 18.04
N GLU A 184 -6.71 19.15 19.16
CA GLU A 184 -6.56 20.60 19.27
C GLU A 184 -5.12 21.05 19.01
N LEU A 185 -4.13 20.40 19.65
CA LEU A 185 -2.71 20.69 19.47
C LEU A 185 -2.24 20.42 18.05
N GLU A 186 -2.63 19.28 17.46
CA GLU A 186 -2.35 18.93 16.06
C GLU A 186 -2.91 19.97 15.08
N SER A 187 -4.10 20.51 15.37
CA SER A 187 -4.73 21.54 14.53
C SER A 187 -4.09 22.92 14.68
N ALA A 188 -3.49 23.20 15.83
CA ALA A 188 -2.90 24.50 16.15
C ALA A 188 -1.58 24.74 15.41
N SER A 189 -0.71 23.71 15.31
CA SER A 189 0.53 23.84 14.54
C SER A 189 1.06 22.50 14.00
N ARG A 190 1.74 22.57 12.86
CA ARG A 190 2.46 21.41 12.29
C ARG A 190 3.49 20.84 13.27
N ARG A 191 4.18 21.71 14.02
CA ARG A 191 5.18 21.29 15.01
C ARG A 191 4.54 20.45 16.12
N TYR A 192 3.39 20.86 16.64
CA TYR A 192 2.66 20.06 17.62
C TYR A 192 2.14 18.76 17.03
N ALA A 193 1.70 18.76 15.76
CA ALA A 193 1.31 17.53 15.10
C ALA A 193 2.46 16.52 14.97
N GLU A 194 3.68 16.99 14.68
CA GLU A 194 4.88 16.15 14.66
C GLU A 194 5.20 15.59 16.06
N LEU A 195 5.14 16.43 17.11
CA LEU A 195 5.36 15.98 18.51
C LEU A 195 4.31 14.95 18.97
N MET A 196 3.03 15.14 18.62
CA MET A 196 1.96 14.19 18.96
C MET A 196 2.11 12.86 18.21
N GLY A 197 2.58 12.91 16.97
CA GLY A 197 2.94 11.71 16.20
C GLY A 197 4.09 10.93 16.83
N ASP A 198 5.17 11.62 17.22
CA ASP A 198 6.32 10.99 17.90
C ASP A 198 5.89 10.35 19.23
N LEU A 199 5.01 11.03 19.98
CA LEU A 199 4.45 10.50 21.22
C LEU A 199 3.63 9.22 20.99
N GLU A 200 2.73 9.21 20.00
CA GLU A 200 1.89 8.05 19.68
C GLU A 200 2.75 6.83 19.27
N VAL A 201 3.78 7.06 18.44
CA VAL A 201 4.72 6.00 18.04
C VAL A 201 5.46 5.44 19.25
N ALA A 202 5.98 6.31 20.12
CA ALA A 202 6.69 5.90 21.32
C ALA A 202 5.78 5.15 22.32
N GLU A 203 4.54 5.60 22.51
CA GLU A 203 3.54 4.89 23.32
C GLU A 203 3.23 3.49 22.79
N ALA A 204 3.03 3.36 21.47
CA ALA A 204 2.77 2.09 20.82
C ALA A 204 3.97 1.13 20.94
N GLU A 205 5.21 1.63 20.77
CA GLU A 205 6.40 0.82 21.00
C GLU A 205 6.50 0.38 22.48
N LEU A 206 6.24 1.28 23.42
CA LEU A 206 6.28 0.97 24.84
C LEU A 206 5.29 -0.14 25.22
N GLU A 207 4.06 -0.07 24.69
CA GLU A 207 3.04 -1.11 24.91
C GLU A 207 3.45 -2.46 24.28
N ALA A 208 3.96 -2.43 23.05
CA ALA A 208 4.42 -3.63 22.35
C ALA A 208 5.59 -4.32 23.09
N VAL A 209 6.54 -3.54 23.62
CA VAL A 209 7.68 -4.05 24.39
C VAL A 209 7.20 -4.61 25.74
N LYS A 210 6.28 -3.94 26.44
CA LYS A 210 5.68 -4.45 27.70
C LYS A 210 4.97 -5.79 27.49
N ALA A 211 4.19 -5.93 26.42
CA ALA A 211 3.55 -7.19 26.07
C ALA A 211 4.59 -8.30 25.76
N SER A 212 5.68 -7.94 25.07
CA SER A 212 6.77 -8.87 24.75
C SER A 212 7.52 -9.34 26.01
N LEU A 213 7.77 -8.45 26.97
CA LEU A 213 8.36 -8.78 28.26
C LEU A 213 7.48 -9.75 29.07
N GLU A 214 6.17 -9.56 29.10
CA GLU A 214 5.28 -10.46 29.85
C GLU A 214 5.20 -11.85 29.19
N ARG A 215 5.19 -11.90 27.84
CA ARG A 215 5.30 -13.17 27.10
C ARG A 215 6.62 -13.86 27.40
N LEU A 216 7.75 -13.13 27.38
CA LEU A 216 9.08 -13.66 27.70
C LEU A 216 9.11 -14.27 29.12
N ARG A 217 8.60 -13.53 30.12
CA ARG A 217 8.46 -14.03 31.51
C ARG A 217 7.58 -15.27 31.60
N SER A 218 6.51 -15.35 30.83
CA SER A 218 5.64 -16.54 30.78
C SER A 218 6.39 -17.77 30.23
N ARG A 219 7.10 -17.63 29.11
CA ARG A 219 7.89 -18.72 28.50
C ARG A 219 9.00 -19.22 29.43
N TYR A 220 9.70 -18.31 30.10
CA TYR A 220 10.72 -18.68 31.09
C TYR A 220 10.13 -19.46 32.27
N ARG A 221 9.00 -18.99 32.83
CA ARG A 221 8.29 -19.72 33.91
C ARG A 221 7.85 -21.12 33.50
N ARG A 222 7.55 -21.32 32.20
CA ARG A 222 7.20 -22.63 31.62
C ARG A 222 8.41 -23.48 31.22
N ARG A 223 9.64 -22.97 31.42
CA ARG A 223 10.91 -23.60 31.01
C ARG A 223 11.00 -23.86 29.50
N GLU A 224 10.32 -23.06 28.68
CA GLU A 224 10.37 -23.15 27.21
C GLU A 224 11.64 -22.52 26.63
N ILE A 225 12.38 -21.73 27.43
CA ILE A 225 13.62 -21.05 27.06
C ILE A 225 14.66 -21.21 28.18
N SER A 226 15.94 -21.24 27.81
CA SER A 226 17.08 -21.23 28.73
C SER A 226 17.24 -19.90 29.46
N SER A 227 17.88 -19.92 30.64
CA SER A 227 18.19 -18.71 31.41
C SER A 227 19.01 -17.71 30.59
N GLU A 228 20.03 -18.19 29.87
CA GLU A 228 20.88 -17.34 29.02
C GLU A 228 20.08 -16.61 27.94
N THR A 229 19.13 -17.29 27.30
CA THR A 229 18.25 -16.69 26.28
C THR A 229 17.28 -15.71 26.91
N TYR A 230 16.77 -16.03 28.10
CA TYR A 230 15.92 -15.12 28.87
C TYR A 230 16.64 -13.82 29.22
N ASP A 231 17.85 -13.91 29.78
CA ASP A 231 18.64 -12.75 30.22
C ASP A 231 19.00 -11.85 29.02
N ARG A 232 19.45 -12.45 27.91
CA ARG A 232 19.75 -11.70 26.68
C ARG A 232 18.54 -10.95 26.12
N LEU A 233 17.39 -11.61 26.00
CA LEU A 233 16.17 -10.98 25.48
C LEU A 233 15.58 -9.95 26.45
N LEU A 234 15.71 -10.20 27.76
CA LEU A 234 15.30 -9.28 28.79
C LEU A 234 16.05 -7.96 28.68
N ASP A 235 17.37 -8.02 28.52
CA ASP A 235 18.21 -6.82 28.32
C ASP A 235 17.84 -6.08 27.05
N GLU A 236 17.64 -6.79 25.93
CA GLU A 236 17.23 -6.17 24.66
C GLU A 236 15.88 -5.44 24.79
N TYR A 237 14.87 -6.10 25.37
CA TYR A 237 13.57 -5.48 25.57
C TYR A 237 13.60 -4.35 26.59
N ASN A 238 14.42 -4.43 27.64
CA ASN A 238 14.59 -3.32 28.59
C ASN A 238 15.21 -2.10 27.89
N ARG A 239 16.24 -2.28 27.05
CA ARG A 239 16.82 -1.17 26.26
C ARG A 239 15.79 -0.53 25.32
N ARG A 240 14.92 -1.33 24.71
CA ARG A 240 13.82 -0.81 23.88
C ARG A 240 12.79 -0.04 24.70
N ARG A 241 12.43 -0.57 25.88
CA ARG A 241 11.51 0.09 26.82
C ARG A 241 12.07 1.45 27.23
N GLU A 242 13.33 1.51 27.63
CA GLU A 242 14.01 2.74 28.07
C GLU A 242 14.09 3.77 26.94
N ARG A 243 14.34 3.36 25.70
CA ARG A 243 14.29 4.25 24.54
C ARG A 243 12.90 4.85 24.32
N ALA A 244 11.86 4.03 24.33
CA ALA A 244 10.48 4.51 24.16
C ALA A 244 10.05 5.44 25.31
N GLU A 245 10.43 5.11 26.56
CA GLU A 245 10.20 5.96 27.73
C GLU A 245 10.94 7.30 27.61
N SER A 246 12.21 7.28 27.16
CA SER A 246 12.99 8.49 26.93
C SER A 246 12.40 9.39 25.85
N THR A 247 11.88 8.82 24.75
CA THR A 247 11.22 9.61 23.69
C THR A 247 9.93 10.26 24.20
N ILE A 248 9.13 9.54 25.00
CA ILE A 248 7.95 10.10 25.65
C ILE A 248 8.35 11.27 26.56
N ASP A 249 9.32 11.06 27.44
CA ASP A 249 9.75 12.09 28.39
C ASP A 249 10.35 13.31 27.65
N GLU A 250 11.08 13.10 26.54
CA GLU A 250 11.60 14.17 25.68
C GLU A 250 10.48 14.99 25.03
N VAL A 251 9.44 14.34 24.49
CA VAL A 251 8.29 15.06 23.90
C VAL A 251 7.58 15.90 24.96
N LEU A 252 7.37 15.36 26.16
CA LEU A 252 6.75 16.11 27.27
C LEU A 252 7.61 17.30 27.70
N LEU A 253 8.92 17.14 27.80
CA LEU A 253 9.84 18.23 28.12
C LEU A 253 9.81 19.34 27.07
N ARG A 254 9.78 19.00 25.79
CA ARG A 254 9.64 20.00 24.71
C ARG A 254 8.32 20.76 24.81
N LEU A 255 7.23 20.10 25.22
CA LEU A 255 5.95 20.77 25.47
C LEU A 255 6.01 21.67 26.72
N GLU A 256 6.71 21.25 27.78
CA GLU A 256 6.94 22.08 28.97
C GLU A 256 7.80 23.33 28.68
N GLU A 257 8.78 23.23 27.79
CA GLU A 257 9.63 24.35 27.37
C GLU A 257 8.81 25.46 26.69
N GLU A 258 7.73 25.12 25.98
CA GLU A 258 6.81 26.10 25.37
C GLU A 258 5.93 26.83 26.40
N LEU A 259 5.90 26.37 27.65
CA LEU A 259 5.17 27.03 28.74
C LEU A 259 6.01 28.11 29.46
N ARG A 260 7.30 28.23 29.14
CA ARG A 260 8.24 29.19 29.77
C ARG A 260 8.41 30.44 28.93
#